data_AF-A0A924URV4-F1
#
_entry.id   AF-A0A924URV4-F1
#
_cell.length_a   1.000
_cell.length_b   1.000
_cell.length_c   1.000
_cell.angle_alpha   90.00
_cell.angle_beta   90.00
_cell.angle_gamma   90.00
#
_symmetry.space_group_name_H-M   'P 1'
#
loop_
_entity.id
_entity.type
_entity.pdbx_description
1 polymer ?
#
loop_
_entity_poly.entity_id
_entity_poly.type
_entity_poly.pdbx_seq_one_letter_code
_entity_poly.pdbx_strand_id
1 'polypeptide(L)'
;MNTMTTVTEVLNHLKQTGYTVDFNINDNHLVCHDNSIQIHPDEFVIDKHYRFEGATDPGDEAIIYAISSTKHNIKGTLVNGYGIYSDPKIDEMIKSLTEKASPLKGPSI
;
A
#
# COMPACT_ATOMS: atom_id res chain seq x y z
N MET A 1 -25.40 -5.12 -1.54
CA MET A 1 -24.04 -5.43 -2.04
C MET A 1 -23.35 -4.10 -2.25
N ASN A 2 -22.56 -3.64 -1.30
CA ASN A 2 -21.87 -2.35 -1.38
C ASN A 2 -20.55 -2.58 -2.10
N THR A 3 -20.54 -2.38 -3.42
CA THR A 3 -19.29 -2.17 -4.16
C THR A 3 -18.69 -0.88 -3.64
N MET A 4 -17.56 -0.97 -2.93
CA MET A 4 -16.83 0.23 -2.53
C MET A 4 -16.27 0.86 -3.80
N THR A 5 -16.77 2.04 -4.12
CA THR A 5 -16.47 2.72 -5.39
C THR A 5 -15.45 3.84 -5.22
N THR A 6 -15.23 4.30 -3.99
CA THR A 6 -14.38 5.44 -3.69
C THR A 6 -13.23 5.09 -2.76
N VAL A 7 -12.13 5.83 -2.89
CA VAL A 7 -10.96 5.78 -2.00
C VAL A 7 -11.39 5.92 -0.54
N THR A 8 -12.25 6.90 -0.25
CA THR A 8 -12.76 7.18 1.10
C THR A 8 -13.54 6.02 1.71
N GLU A 9 -14.36 5.31 0.92
CA GLU A 9 -15.08 4.13 1.40
C GLU A 9 -14.13 3.01 1.80
N VAL A 10 -13.12 2.73 0.95
CA VAL A 10 -12.13 1.69 1.25
C VAL A 10 -11.28 2.05 2.47
N LEU A 11 -10.84 3.30 2.60
CA LEU A 11 -10.11 3.76 3.80
C LEU A 11 -10.95 3.61 5.07
N ASN A 12 -12.21 4.02 5.03
CA ASN A 12 -13.12 3.88 6.18
C ASN A 12 -13.37 2.41 6.53
N HIS A 13 -13.51 1.54 5.53
CA HIS A 13 -13.65 0.11 5.77
C HIS A 13 -12.38 -0.49 6.37
N LEU A 14 -11.21 -0.15 5.83
CA LEU A 14 -9.92 -0.61 6.34
C LEU A 14 -9.72 -0.15 7.79
N LYS A 15 -10.03 1.12 8.11
CA LYS A 15 -10.04 1.64 9.49
C LYS A 15 -10.96 0.83 10.41
N GLN A 16 -12.18 0.50 9.98
CA GLN A 16 -13.09 -0.34 10.75
C GLN A 16 -12.58 -1.78 10.96
N THR A 17 -11.78 -2.30 10.03
CA THR A 17 -11.14 -3.63 10.15
C THR A 17 -9.84 -3.62 10.97
N GLY A 18 -9.43 -2.46 11.50
CA GLY A 18 -8.27 -2.31 12.37
C GLY A 18 -7.01 -1.77 11.67
N TYR A 19 -7.08 -1.40 10.40
CA TYR A 19 -5.99 -0.67 9.72
C TYR A 19 -6.15 0.83 10.02
N THR A 20 -5.81 1.22 11.24
CA THR A 20 -6.00 2.59 11.73
C THR A 20 -4.79 3.48 11.52
N VAL A 21 -3.64 2.89 11.20
CA VAL A 21 -2.39 3.63 11.00
C VAL A 21 -2.29 4.11 9.55
N ASP A 22 -2.01 5.38 9.36
CA ASP A 22 -1.69 5.93 8.05
C ASP A 22 -0.17 5.82 7.84
N PHE A 23 0.25 4.95 6.91
CA PHE A 23 1.64 4.75 6.56
C PHE A 23 2.06 5.68 5.43
N ASN A 24 3.30 6.13 5.50
CA ASN A 24 3.97 6.88 4.46
C ASN A 24 5.31 6.21 4.13
N ILE A 25 5.87 6.47 2.95
CA ILE A 25 7.20 5.99 2.62
C ILE A 25 8.20 7.09 2.89
N ASN A 26 9.26 6.73 3.61
CA ASN A 26 10.43 7.57 3.75
C ASN A 26 11.67 6.77 3.37
N ASP A 27 12.41 7.27 2.37
CA ASP A 27 13.46 6.53 1.67
C ASP A 27 12.98 5.15 1.18
N ASN A 28 13.29 4.10 1.95
CA ASN A 28 12.99 2.69 1.64
C ASN A 28 12.23 1.98 2.78
N HIS A 29 11.67 2.72 3.73
CA HIS A 29 10.98 2.17 4.88
C HIS A 29 9.61 2.82 5.05
N LEU A 30 8.65 2.06 5.56
CA LEU A 30 7.38 2.63 5.98
C LEU A 30 7.58 3.37 7.30
N VAL A 31 7.02 4.57 7.36
CA VAL A 31 6.95 5.37 8.57
C VAL A 31 5.50 5.66 8.88
N CYS A 32 5.15 5.56 10.16
CA CYS A 32 3.87 6.01 10.66
C CYS A 32 4.05 7.31 11.46
N HIS A 33 3.22 8.30 11.15
CA HIS A 33 3.31 9.62 11.80
C HIS A 33 3.06 9.54 13.30
N ASP A 34 2.21 8.61 13.72
CA ASP A 34 1.75 8.46 15.10
C ASP A 34 2.81 7.81 16.01
N ASN A 35 3.64 6.92 15.46
CA ASN A 35 4.48 6.03 16.26
C ASN A 35 5.99 6.23 16.02
N SER A 36 6.41 7.06 15.05
CA SER A 36 7.82 7.23 14.65
C SER A 36 8.56 5.89 14.44
N ILE A 37 7.81 4.83 14.13
CA ILE A 37 8.36 3.49 13.87
C ILE A 37 8.75 3.44 12.39
N GLN A 38 9.96 2.98 12.15
CA GLN A 38 10.44 2.63 10.82
C GLN A 38 10.23 1.14 10.63
N ILE A 39 9.46 0.76 9.61
CA ILE A 39 9.18 -0.62 9.26
C ILE A 39 9.86 -0.91 7.93
N HIS A 40 10.78 -1.86 7.93
CA HIS A 40 11.43 -2.30 6.72
C HIS A 40 10.49 -3.14 5.85
N PRO A 41 10.71 -3.19 4.53
CA PRO A 41 9.97 -4.08 3.63
C PRO A 41 10.01 -5.55 4.03
N ASP A 42 11.04 -6.00 4.75
CA ASP A 42 11.10 -7.38 5.25
C ASP A 42 10.24 -7.60 6.51
N GLU A 43 9.70 -6.53 7.11
CA GLU A 43 9.00 -6.54 8.40
C GLU A 43 7.49 -6.30 8.27
N PHE A 44 6.99 -6.06 7.06
CA PHE A 44 5.57 -5.94 6.79
C PHE A 44 5.15 -6.78 5.59
N VAL A 45 3.85 -7.03 5.50
CA VAL A 45 3.23 -7.72 4.38
C VAL A 45 2.07 -6.88 3.85
N ILE A 46 1.84 -6.96 2.55
CA ILE A 46 0.67 -6.35 1.91
C ILE A 46 -0.44 -7.40 1.96
N ASP A 47 -1.42 -7.19 2.82
CA ASP A 47 -2.59 -8.07 2.91
C ASP A 47 -3.50 -7.90 1.69
N LYS A 48 -3.73 -6.64 1.26
CA LYS A 48 -4.62 -6.28 0.15
C LYS A 48 -4.15 -5.02 -0.55
N HIS A 49 -4.48 -4.89 -1.83
CA HIS A 49 -4.35 -3.63 -2.55
C HIS A 49 -5.64 -3.32 -3.31
N TYR A 50 -5.99 -2.04 -3.38
CA TYR A 50 -7.17 -1.53 -4.06
C TYR A 50 -6.71 -0.47 -5.04
N ARG A 51 -6.83 -0.77 -6.33
CA ARG A 51 -6.50 0.17 -7.41
C ARG A 51 -7.77 0.88 -7.83
N PHE A 52 -7.71 2.20 -7.85
CA PHE A 52 -8.72 3.09 -8.37
C PHE A 52 -8.20 3.69 -9.65
N GLU A 53 -8.88 3.38 -10.74
CA GLU A 53 -8.61 3.96 -12.06
C GLU A 53 -9.66 5.07 -12.21
N GLY A 54 -9.21 6.33 -12.11
CA GLY A 54 -10.10 7.48 -12.19
C GLY A 54 -10.82 7.49 -13.54
N ALA A 55 -12.16 7.45 -13.53
CA ALA A 55 -12.93 7.46 -14.77
C ALA A 55 -12.95 8.84 -15.47
N THR A 56 -12.56 9.91 -14.77
CA THR A 56 -12.86 11.30 -15.20
C THR A 56 -11.73 12.30 -15.01
N ASP A 57 -10.78 12.06 -14.11
CA ASP A 57 -9.67 13.00 -13.86
C ASP A 57 -8.33 12.26 -13.76
N PRO A 58 -7.29 12.67 -14.52
CA PRO A 58 -5.96 12.07 -14.47
C PRO A 58 -5.23 12.28 -13.12
N GLY A 59 -5.82 13.00 -12.17
CA GLY A 59 -5.37 13.08 -10.78
C GLY A 59 -6.03 12.09 -9.81
N ASP A 60 -7.06 11.34 -10.25
CA ASP A 60 -7.87 10.47 -9.38
C ASP A 60 -7.40 9.00 -9.37
N GLU A 61 -6.33 8.68 -10.11
CA GLU A 61 -5.77 7.34 -10.10
C GLU A 61 -4.96 7.13 -8.80
N ALA A 62 -5.42 6.23 -7.94
CA ALA A 62 -4.81 5.97 -6.64
C ALA A 62 -4.77 4.47 -6.33
N ILE A 63 -3.75 4.04 -5.61
CA ILE A 63 -3.64 2.67 -5.11
C ILE A 63 -3.53 2.71 -3.59
N ILE A 64 -4.45 2.00 -2.93
CA ILE A 64 -4.45 1.84 -1.48
C ILE A 64 -3.92 0.45 -1.15
N TYR A 65 -2.84 0.38 -0.39
CA TYR A 65 -2.28 -0.86 0.13
C TYR A 65 -2.65 -1.01 1.61
N ALA A 66 -3.32 -2.10 1.95
CA ALA A 66 -3.54 -2.52 3.33
C ALA A 66 -2.32 -3.35 3.76
N ILE A 67 -1.61 -2.85 4.76
CA ILE A 67 -0.33 -3.38 5.21
C ILE A 67 -0.45 -3.79 6.67
N SER A 68 0.08 -4.98 6.99
CA SER A 68 0.25 -5.42 8.37
C SER A 68 1.70 -5.78 8.66
N SER A 69 2.17 -5.43 9.86
CA SER A 69 3.46 -5.85 10.38
C SER A 69 3.24 -6.75 11.58
N THR A 70 3.60 -8.03 11.45
CA THR A 70 3.54 -9.00 12.55
C THR A 70 4.59 -8.69 13.61
N LYS A 71 5.74 -8.15 13.20
CA LYS A 71 6.85 -7.79 14.10
C LYS A 71 6.47 -6.67 15.07
N HIS A 72 5.81 -5.64 14.57
CA HIS A 72 5.38 -4.49 15.37
C HIS A 72 3.92 -4.60 15.84
N ASN A 73 3.19 -5.63 15.39
CA ASN A 73 1.76 -5.83 15.65
C ASN A 73 0.91 -4.59 15.27
N ILE A 74 1.23 -3.98 14.14
CA ILE A 74 0.56 -2.77 13.64
C ILE A 74 -0.05 -3.03 12.27
N LYS A 75 -1.17 -2.37 12.02
CA LYS A 75 -1.91 -2.45 10.76
C LYS A 75 -2.25 -1.05 10.29
N GLY A 76 -2.05 -0.82 9.01
CA GLY A 76 -2.25 0.49 8.42
C GLY A 76 -2.43 0.48 6.92
N THR A 77 -2.70 1.66 6.39
CA THR A 77 -2.94 1.88 4.97
C THR A 77 -1.88 2.80 4.39
N LEU A 78 -1.36 2.43 3.22
CA LEU A 78 -0.49 3.26 2.41
C LEU A 78 -1.25 3.67 1.15
N VAL A 79 -1.36 4.97 0.90
CA VAL A 79 -2.00 5.51 -0.31
C VAL A 79 -0.91 5.99 -1.25
N ASN A 80 -0.92 5.50 -2.49
CA ASN A 80 -0.03 5.94 -3.56
C ASN A 80 -0.83 6.57 -4.69
N GLY A 81 -0.33 7.67 -5.25
CA GLY A 81 -0.84 8.17 -6.54
C GLY A 81 -0.43 7.23 -7.68
N TYR A 82 -1.24 7.13 -8.72
CA TYR A 82 -0.90 6.43 -9.94
C TYR A 82 -0.62 7.44 -11.07
N GLY A 83 0.32 7.16 -11.98
CA GLY A 83 0.69 8.06 -13.08
C GLY A 83 1.79 9.07 -12.69
N ILE A 84 1.58 10.36 -12.99
CA ILE A 84 2.60 11.41 -12.70
C ILE A 84 2.79 11.68 -11.20
N TYR A 85 1.82 11.24 -10.39
CA TYR A 85 1.84 11.34 -8.93
C TYR A 85 2.28 10.04 -8.26
N SER A 86 2.74 9.05 -9.03
CA SER A 86 3.35 7.84 -8.47
C SER A 86 4.70 8.16 -7.88
N ASP A 87 4.84 7.81 -6.60
CA ASP A 87 6.16 7.82 -5.97
C ASP A 87 6.93 6.57 -6.45
N PRO A 88 8.02 6.71 -7.22
CA PRO A 88 8.77 5.58 -7.74
C PRO A 88 9.33 4.71 -6.61
N LYS A 89 9.55 5.30 -5.43
CA LYS A 89 9.95 4.59 -4.20
C LYS A 89 8.91 3.57 -3.76
N ILE A 90 7.62 3.90 -3.88
CA ILE A 90 6.53 2.97 -3.57
C ILE A 90 6.61 1.80 -4.55
N ASP A 91 6.74 2.09 -5.84
CA ASP A 91 6.76 1.08 -6.88
C ASP A 91 7.92 0.09 -6.69
N GLU A 92 9.14 0.60 -6.43
CA GLU A 92 10.31 -0.25 -6.13
C GLU A 92 10.12 -1.08 -4.86
N MET A 93 9.52 -0.53 -3.82
CA MET A 93 9.25 -1.25 -2.58
C MET A 93 8.23 -2.36 -2.78
N ILE A 94 7.10 -2.08 -3.45
CA ILE A 94 6.07 -3.07 -3.79
C ILE A 94 6.64 -4.15 -4.71
N LYS A 95 7.47 -3.78 -5.68
CA LYS A 95 8.16 -4.71 -6.56
C LYS A 95 9.10 -5.62 -5.77
N SER A 96 9.93 -5.06 -4.89
CA SER A 96 10.83 -5.84 -4.02
C SER A 96 10.08 -6.85 -3.13
N LEU A 97 8.90 -6.47 -2.62
CA LEU A 97 8.04 -7.35 -1.83
C LEU A 97 7.42 -8.47 -2.68
N THR A 98 6.95 -8.13 -3.89
CA THR A 98 6.32 -9.09 -4.81
C THR A 98 7.35 -10.07 -5.37
N GLU A 99 8.56 -9.60 -5.67
CA GLU A 99 9.69 -10.45 -6.08
C GLU A 99 10.14 -11.38 -4.96
N LYS A 100 10.07 -10.96 -3.70
CA LYS A 100 10.31 -11.85 -2.55
C LYS A 100 9.20 -12.88 -2.34
N ALA A 101 7.94 -12.51 -2.62
CA ALA A 101 6.79 -13.40 -2.47
C ALA A 101 6.61 -14.38 -3.65
N SER A 102 7.29 -14.14 -4.77
CA SER A 102 7.24 -14.99 -5.97
C SER A 102 8.53 -15.78 -6.11
N PRO A 103 8.55 -17.12 -6.02
CA PRO A 103 9.66 -17.86 -6.62
C PRO A 103 9.56 -17.63 -8.13
N LEU A 104 10.43 -16.75 -8.64
CA LEU A 104 10.92 -16.68 -10.02
C LEU A 104 10.07 -17.42 -11.06
N LYS A 105 9.22 -16.70 -11.79
CA LYS A 105 9.01 -17.03 -13.20
C LYS A 105 9.69 -15.96 -14.03
N GLY A 106 11.00 -16.19 -14.22
CA GLY A 106 11.77 -15.50 -15.24
C GLY A 106 11.20 -15.77 -16.65
N PRO A 107 11.65 -14.99 -17.65
CA PRO A 107 11.15 -15.12 -19.01
C PRO A 107 11.46 -16.53 -19.52
N SER A 108 10.42 -17.25 -19.94
CA SER A 108 10.62 -18.40 -20.82
C SER A 108 11.05 -17.83 -22.17
N ILE A 109 12.26 -18.20 -22.56
CA ILE A 109 12.94 -17.86 -23.82
C ILE A 109 12.07 -18.10 -25.06
#